data_AF-A0AA41ERC5-F1
#
_entry.id   AF-A0AA41ERC5-F1
#
_cell.length_a   1.000
_cell.length_b   1.000
_cell.length_c   1.000
_cell.angle_alpha   90.00
_cell.angle_beta   90.00
_cell.angle_gamma   90.00
#
_symmetry.space_group_name_H-M   'P 1'
#
loop_
_entity.id
_entity.type
_entity.pdbx_description
1 polymer ?
#
loop_
_entity_poly.entity_id
_entity_poly.type
_entity_poly.pdbx_seq_one_letter_code
_entity_poly.pdbx_strand_id
1 'polypeptide(L)'
;MKKTIITILAAISIFGFTVTEAQASTWHKGMPKKMRGTWKVPHDKIFHSGAKIGKNYYHFCANDPDYLNNTKYKYLGNKIYKINGYEPVYTKGRVNRYIKLISSKHMKVSFNTNFKKSNSPLTMYKN
;
A
#
# COMPACT_ATOMS: atom_id res chain seq x y z
N MET A 1 -55.62 18.16 -43.28
CA MET A 1 -54.72 19.23 -42.80
C MET A 1 -53.46 18.56 -42.24
N LYS A 2 -52.30 18.75 -42.88
CA LYS A 2 -51.02 18.15 -42.48
C LYS A 2 -50.42 18.99 -41.34
N LYS A 3 -50.10 18.38 -40.19
CA LYS A 3 -49.38 19.03 -39.10
C LYS A 3 -47.89 18.69 -39.22
N THR A 4 -47.09 19.65 -39.66
CA THR A 4 -45.63 19.54 -39.75
C THR A 4 -45.05 19.77 -38.36
N ILE A 5 -44.41 18.75 -37.77
CA ILE A 5 -43.65 18.89 -36.53
C ILE A 5 -42.20 19.20 -36.92
N ILE A 6 -41.72 20.39 -36.56
CA ILE A 6 -40.33 20.80 -36.76
C ILE A 6 -39.53 20.31 -35.55
N THR A 7 -38.62 19.36 -35.77
CA THR A 7 -37.67 18.87 -34.76
C THR A 7 -36.47 19.80 -34.73
N ILE A 8 -36.27 20.54 -33.64
CA ILE A 8 -35.04 21.31 -33.39
C ILE A 8 -34.01 20.34 -32.80
N LEU A 9 -33.00 19.98 -33.59
CA LEU A 9 -31.85 19.20 -33.14
C LEU A 9 -30.84 20.16 -32.48
N ALA A 10 -30.81 20.20 -31.16
CA ALA A 10 -29.79 20.94 -30.41
C ALA A 10 -28.45 20.19 -30.49
N ALA A 11 -27.49 20.74 -31.23
CA ALA A 11 -26.12 20.26 -31.24
C ALA A 11 -25.44 20.65 -29.92
N ILE A 12 -25.36 19.71 -28.98
CA ILE A 12 -24.53 19.84 -27.77
C ILE A 12 -23.09 19.50 -28.17
N SER A 13 -22.26 20.52 -28.29
CA SER A 13 -20.81 20.41 -28.39
C SER A 13 -20.27 19.68 -27.15
N ILE A 14 -19.93 18.40 -27.32
CA ILE A 14 -19.27 17.57 -26.31
C ILE A 14 -17.82 18.06 -26.22
N PHE A 15 -17.59 19.08 -25.40
CA PHE A 15 -16.25 19.35 -24.88
C PHE A 15 -15.79 18.10 -24.14
N GLY A 16 -14.68 17.53 -24.59
CA GLY A 16 -14.08 16.30 -24.05
C GLY A 16 -13.70 16.47 -22.58
N PHE A 17 -14.64 16.17 -21.69
CA PHE A 17 -14.33 15.88 -20.31
C PHE A 17 -13.59 14.54 -20.30
N THR A 18 -12.27 14.57 -20.14
CA THR A 18 -11.53 13.39 -19.72
C THR A 18 -11.99 13.06 -18.32
N VAL A 19 -13.02 12.22 -18.20
CA VAL A 19 -13.43 11.61 -16.95
C VAL A 19 -12.20 10.84 -16.46
N THR A 20 -11.51 11.40 -15.47
CA THR A 20 -10.41 10.69 -14.82
C THR A 20 -11.08 9.59 -14.01
N GLU A 21 -11.20 8.40 -14.59
CA GLU A 21 -11.72 7.24 -13.88
C GLU A 21 -10.87 7.05 -12.61
N ALA A 22 -11.50 7.29 -11.46
CA ALA A 22 -10.89 7.01 -10.18
C ALA A 22 -10.72 5.48 -10.11
N GLN A 23 -9.54 4.99 -10.51
CA GLN A 23 -9.16 3.59 -10.41
C GLN A 23 -9.33 3.17 -8.96
N ALA A 24 -10.45 2.50 -8.67
CA ALA A 24 -10.79 2.06 -7.33
C ALA A 24 -9.68 1.13 -6.87
N SER A 25 -8.83 1.61 -5.96
CA SER A 25 -7.66 0.84 -5.54
C SER A 25 -8.13 -0.42 -4.80
N THR A 26 -7.92 -1.58 -5.43
CA THR A 26 -8.39 -2.89 -5.00
C THR A 26 -7.43 -3.54 -4.00
N TRP A 27 -7.99 -4.42 -3.17
CA TRP A 27 -7.19 -5.26 -2.27
C TRP A 27 -6.71 -6.51 -3.01
N HIS A 28 -5.43 -6.80 -2.91
CA HIS A 28 -4.80 -8.01 -3.42
C HIS A 28 -4.40 -8.93 -2.27
N LYS A 29 -4.64 -10.23 -2.42
CA LYS A 29 -4.23 -11.23 -1.43
C LYS A 29 -2.70 -11.35 -1.36
N GLY A 30 -2.16 -11.41 -0.15
CA GLY A 30 -0.75 -11.61 0.14
C GLY A 30 0.09 -10.32 0.18
N MET A 31 1.39 -10.47 -0.11
CA MET A 31 2.36 -9.39 -0.24
C MET A 31 2.82 -9.21 -1.71
N PRO A 32 3.15 -7.97 -2.14
CA PRO A 32 3.72 -7.73 -3.46
C PRO A 32 5.00 -8.54 -3.68
N LYS A 33 5.13 -9.23 -4.82
CA LYS A 33 6.28 -10.10 -5.14
C LYS A 33 7.62 -9.36 -4.98
N LYS A 34 7.69 -8.10 -5.42
CA LYS A 34 8.89 -7.25 -5.33
C LYS A 34 9.35 -6.91 -3.91
N MET A 35 8.47 -7.02 -2.91
CA MET A 35 8.80 -6.76 -1.50
C MET A 35 9.26 -8.01 -0.76
N ARG A 36 9.06 -9.21 -1.32
CA ARG A 36 9.39 -10.46 -0.65
C ARG A 36 10.90 -10.63 -0.49
N GLY A 37 11.31 -11.23 0.61
CA GLY A 37 12.71 -11.46 0.98
C GLY A 37 13.02 -11.04 2.41
N THR A 38 14.32 -11.00 2.72
CA THR A 38 14.85 -10.58 4.02
C THR A 38 15.35 -9.16 3.93
N TRP A 39 15.00 -8.35 4.92
CA TRP A 39 15.29 -6.94 5.01
C TRP A 39 15.96 -6.64 6.35
N LYS A 40 16.92 -5.73 6.36
CA LYS A 40 17.69 -5.33 7.54
C LYS A 40 17.55 -3.84 7.81
N VAL A 41 17.53 -3.47 9.07
CA VAL A 41 17.70 -2.10 9.56
C VAL A 41 19.21 -1.88 9.80
N PRO A 42 19.90 -1.06 9.00
CA PRO A 42 21.37 -1.03 8.99
C PRO A 42 21.98 -0.38 10.24
N HIS A 43 21.22 0.47 10.94
CA HIS A 43 21.71 1.21 12.10
C HIS A 43 21.29 0.59 13.44
N ASP A 44 20.61 -0.56 13.42
CA ASP A 44 20.29 -1.29 14.64
C ASP A 44 21.33 -2.39 14.90
N LYS A 45 22.29 -2.05 15.76
CA LYS A 45 23.37 -2.95 16.17
C LYS A 45 23.01 -3.85 17.35
N ILE A 46 21.94 -3.54 18.09
CA ILE A 46 21.61 -4.22 19.33
C ILE A 46 20.64 -5.38 19.05
N PHE A 47 19.54 -5.10 18.36
CA PHE A 47 18.51 -6.11 18.11
C PHE A 47 18.63 -6.73 16.72
N HIS A 48 19.57 -6.25 15.90
CA HIS A 48 19.75 -6.66 14.51
C HIS A 48 18.41 -6.66 13.75
N SER A 49 17.60 -5.61 13.97
CA SER A 49 16.23 -5.57 13.52
C SER A 49 16.11 -5.76 12.01
N GLY A 50 15.04 -6.42 11.62
CA GLY A 50 14.81 -6.74 10.22
C GLY A 50 13.44 -7.34 9.97
N ALA A 51 13.05 -7.39 8.71
CA ALA A 51 11.80 -8.00 8.29
C ALA A 51 12.03 -9.20 7.39
N LYS A 52 11.28 -10.28 7.62
CA LYS A 52 11.07 -11.34 6.64
C LYS A 52 9.70 -11.16 6.01
N ILE A 53 9.66 -11.02 4.69
CA ILE A 53 8.44 -10.78 3.92
C ILE A 53 8.19 -11.96 2.99
N GLY A 54 7.13 -12.72 3.27
CA GLY A 54 6.72 -13.89 2.50
C GLY A 54 5.54 -13.62 1.55
N LYS A 55 4.90 -14.69 1.06
CA LYS A 55 3.73 -14.57 0.17
C LYS A 55 2.52 -13.97 0.89
N ASN A 56 2.32 -14.32 2.16
CA ASN A 56 1.13 -14.01 2.97
C ASN A 56 1.48 -13.49 4.37
N TYR A 57 2.73 -13.07 4.59
CA TYR A 57 3.18 -12.57 5.87
C TYR A 57 4.19 -11.43 5.75
N TYR A 58 4.23 -10.60 6.79
CA TYR A 58 5.27 -9.62 7.08
C TYR A 58 5.65 -9.82 8.55
N HIS A 59 6.88 -10.19 8.83
CA HIS A 59 7.37 -10.44 10.19
C HIS A 59 8.56 -9.55 10.44
N PHE A 60 8.43 -8.57 11.33
CA PHE A 60 9.51 -7.70 11.75
C PHE A 60 10.02 -8.17 13.11
N CYS A 61 11.29 -8.53 13.16
CA CYS A 61 12.00 -8.91 14.36
C CYS A 61 12.73 -7.66 14.88
N ALA A 62 12.45 -7.31 16.13
CA ALA A 62 13.10 -6.25 16.91
C ALA A 62 12.86 -6.53 18.40
N ASN A 63 13.21 -5.61 19.29
CA ASN A 63 12.84 -5.69 20.71
C ASN A 63 11.32 -5.81 20.91
N ASP A 64 10.55 -5.05 20.11
CA ASP A 64 9.10 -5.16 20.00
C ASP A 64 8.74 -5.68 18.60
N PRO A 65 8.46 -6.99 18.46
CA PRO A 65 8.25 -7.60 17.16
C PRO A 65 6.87 -7.30 16.59
N ASP A 66 6.78 -7.23 15.27
CA ASP A 66 5.52 -6.97 14.57
C ASP A 66 5.24 -8.10 13.56
N TYR A 67 4.26 -8.94 13.87
CA TYR A 67 3.90 -10.10 13.07
C TYR A 67 2.57 -9.90 12.38
N LEU A 68 2.56 -9.88 11.05
CA LEU A 68 1.35 -9.86 10.25
C LEU A 68 1.22 -11.15 9.43
N ASN A 69 0.15 -11.89 9.69
CA ASN A 69 -0.23 -13.09 8.95
C ASN A 69 -1.45 -12.82 8.07
N ASN A 70 -1.74 -13.71 7.11
CA ASN A 70 -2.89 -13.59 6.21
C ASN A 70 -3.00 -12.20 5.58
N THR A 71 -1.86 -11.72 5.08
CA THR A 71 -1.75 -10.36 4.58
C THR A 71 -2.56 -10.17 3.31
N LYS A 72 -3.01 -8.93 3.12
CA LYS A 72 -3.49 -8.37 1.86
C LYS A 72 -2.88 -6.99 1.69
N TYR A 73 -2.74 -6.53 0.47
CA TYR A 73 -2.21 -5.20 0.19
C TYR A 73 -3.12 -4.40 -0.73
N LYS A 74 -3.05 -3.08 -0.61
CA LYS A 74 -3.71 -2.10 -1.48
C LYS A 74 -2.67 -1.08 -1.93
N TYR A 75 -2.54 -0.85 -3.24
CA TYR A 75 -1.60 0.13 -3.78
C TYR A 75 -2.21 1.54 -3.71
N LEU A 76 -1.58 2.46 -2.99
CA LEU A 76 -2.11 3.81 -2.76
C LEU A 76 -1.54 4.87 -3.73
N GLY A 77 -0.76 4.45 -4.72
CA GLY A 77 -0.01 5.37 -5.59
C GLY A 77 1.34 5.76 -4.99
N ASN A 78 2.18 6.44 -5.79
CA ASN A 78 3.49 6.96 -5.40
C ASN A 78 4.41 5.93 -4.67
N LYS A 79 4.38 4.66 -5.13
CA LYS A 79 5.11 3.53 -4.54
C LYS A 79 4.74 3.21 -3.08
N ILE A 80 3.57 3.67 -2.61
CA ILE A 80 3.05 3.41 -1.27
C ILE A 80 2.05 2.27 -1.31
N TYR A 81 2.20 1.34 -0.37
CA TYR A 81 1.37 0.15 -0.20
C TYR A 81 0.80 0.15 1.21
N LYS A 82 -0.53 -0.01 1.33
CA LYS A 82 -1.17 -0.34 2.59
C LYS A 82 -1.20 -1.85 2.72
N ILE A 83 -0.55 -2.37 3.74
CA ILE A 83 -0.57 -3.78 4.12
C ILE A 83 -1.57 -3.93 5.25
N ASN A 84 -2.41 -4.95 5.17
CA ASN A 84 -3.34 -5.30 6.23
C ASN A 84 -3.20 -6.80 6.52
N GLY A 85 -2.91 -7.15 7.77
CA GLY A 85 -2.70 -8.53 8.20
C GLY A 85 -3.21 -8.75 9.61
N TYR A 86 -3.36 -10.02 9.97
CA TYR A 86 -3.72 -10.44 11.32
C TYR A 86 -2.47 -10.45 12.21
N GLU A 87 -2.53 -9.72 13.31
CA GLU A 87 -1.46 -9.59 14.29
C GLU A 87 -1.81 -10.47 15.51
N PRO A 88 -1.06 -11.55 15.77
CA PRO A 88 -1.47 -12.59 16.72
C PRO A 88 -1.05 -12.32 18.17
N VAL A 89 -0.12 -11.39 18.44
CA VAL A 89 0.52 -11.23 19.75
C VAL A 89 -0.22 -10.21 20.60
N TYR A 90 -0.35 -8.97 20.12
CA TYR A 90 -0.82 -7.85 20.94
C TYR A 90 -2.30 -7.56 20.75
N THR A 91 -2.71 -7.41 19.49
CA THR A 91 -4.06 -6.97 19.13
C THR A 91 -5.01 -8.13 18.86
N LYS A 92 -4.47 -9.32 18.52
CA LYS A 92 -5.25 -10.49 18.10
C LYS A 92 -6.25 -10.16 17.01
N GLY A 93 -5.90 -9.22 16.13
CA GLY A 93 -6.82 -8.56 15.20
C GLY A 93 -6.14 -8.11 13.91
N ARG A 94 -6.91 -7.51 12.99
CA ARG A 94 -6.36 -7.02 11.72
C ARG A 94 -5.83 -5.60 11.86
N VAL A 95 -4.53 -5.42 11.65
CA VAL A 95 -3.86 -4.12 11.73
C VAL A 95 -3.31 -3.69 10.37
N ASN A 96 -2.98 -2.41 10.26
CA ASN A 96 -2.41 -1.84 9.04
C ASN A 96 -0.94 -1.47 9.22
N ARG A 97 -0.16 -1.65 8.16
CA ARG A 97 1.18 -1.08 7.98
C ARG A 97 1.26 -0.42 6.62
N TYR A 98 2.15 0.54 6.49
CA TYR A 98 2.36 1.26 5.25
C TYR A 98 3.81 1.08 4.83
N ILE A 99 4.00 0.65 3.58
CA ILE A 99 5.33 0.44 3.01
C ILE A 99 5.49 1.38 1.81
N LYS A 100 6.51 2.23 1.83
CA LYS A 100 6.96 3.00 0.68
C LYS A 100 8.17 2.30 0.07
N LEU A 101 8.01 1.71 -1.11
CA LEU A 101 9.10 1.04 -1.82
C LEU A 101 9.89 2.07 -2.62
N ILE A 102 11.12 2.37 -2.21
CA ILE A 102 11.96 3.38 -2.88
C ILE A 102 12.64 2.74 -4.10
N SER A 103 13.24 1.58 -3.90
CA SER A 103 13.81 0.71 -4.94
C SER A 103 13.55 -0.77 -4.62
N SER A 104 13.98 -1.70 -5.47
CA SER A 104 13.90 -3.14 -5.19
C SER A 104 14.72 -3.58 -3.97
N LYS A 105 15.64 -2.73 -3.48
CA LYS A 105 16.54 -2.99 -2.35
C LYS A 105 16.39 -2.02 -1.19
N HIS A 106 15.47 -1.05 -1.26
CA HIS A 106 15.30 -0.01 -0.24
C HIS A 106 13.81 0.29 -0.03
N MET A 107 13.35 0.19 1.22
CA MET A 107 11.99 0.57 1.59
C MET A 107 11.94 1.34 2.90
N LYS A 108 10.83 2.05 3.10
CA LYS A 108 10.43 2.64 4.38
C LYS A 108 9.13 2.01 4.86
N VAL A 109 9.03 1.74 6.16
CA VAL A 109 7.83 1.17 6.79
C VAL A 109 7.33 2.09 7.90
N SER A 110 6.01 2.22 8.02
CA SER A 110 5.34 3.13 8.95
C SER A 110 4.01 2.55 9.40
N PHE A 111 3.55 2.97 10.58
CA PHE A 111 2.19 2.71 11.07
C PHE A 111 1.14 3.68 10.48
N ASN A 112 1.59 4.74 9.79
CA ASN A 112 0.74 5.76 9.17
C ASN A 112 1.09 5.98 7.68
N THR A 113 0.10 6.35 6.86
CA THR A 113 0.29 6.75 5.44
C THR A 113 1.19 7.97 5.30
N ASN A 114 1.20 8.86 6.29
CA ASN A 114 2.04 10.05 6.27
C ASN A 114 3.44 9.74 6.82
N PHE A 115 4.32 9.30 5.94
CA PHE A 115 5.74 9.01 6.24
C PHE A 115 6.53 10.21 6.77
N LYS A 116 6.01 11.45 6.64
CA LYS A 116 6.64 12.67 7.21
C LYS A 116 6.16 12.98 8.63
N LYS A 117 4.93 12.58 9.00
CA LYS A 117 4.37 12.73 10.35
C LYS A 117 4.63 11.52 11.27
N SER A 118 5.07 10.39 10.71
CA SER A 118 5.62 9.30 11.50
C SER A 118 6.98 9.74 12.02
N ASN A 119 7.17 9.75 13.35
CA ASN A 119 8.38 10.27 14.01
C ASN A 119 9.71 9.62 13.59
N SER A 120 9.70 8.58 12.76
CA SER A 120 10.77 8.19 11.81
C SER A 120 10.34 6.86 11.19
N PRO A 121 9.93 6.82 9.92
CA PRO A 121 9.60 5.53 9.30
C PRO A 121 10.84 4.63 9.29
N LEU A 122 10.67 3.38 9.68
CA LEU A 122 11.73 2.37 9.69
C LEU A 122 12.30 2.24 8.28
N THR A 123 13.59 2.53 8.13
CA THR A 123 14.29 2.41 6.85
C THR A 123 14.99 1.07 6.80
N MET A 124 14.70 0.29 5.77
CA MET A 124 15.20 -1.07 5.61
C MET A 124 15.80 -1.29 4.23
N TYR A 125 16.83 -2.13 4.20
CA TYR A 125 17.53 -2.55 2.99
C TYR A 125 17.42 -4.05 2.81
N LYS A 126 17.32 -4.49 1.56
CA LYS A 126 17.23 -5.90 1.23
C LYS A 126 18.62 -6.54 1.40
N ASN A 127 18.67 -7.66 2.12
CA ASN A 127 19.88 -8.47 2.24
C ASN A 127 20.13 -9.30 0.98
#